data_AF-A0A518HJV0-F1
#
_entry.id   AF-A0A518HJV0-F1
#
_cell.length_a   1.000
_cell.length_b   1.000
_cell.length_c   1.000
_cell.angle_alpha   90.00
_cell.angle_beta   90.00
_cell.angle_gamma   90.00
#
_symmetry.space_group_name_H-M   'P 1'
#
loop_
_entity.id
_entity.type
_entity.pdbx_description
1 polymer ?
#
loop_
_entity_poly.entity_id
_entity_poly.type
_entity_poly.pdbx_seq_one_letter_code
_entity_poly.pdbx_strand_id
1 'polypeptide(L)'
;MAEPKDRTSITDHLAPLKWHGPMEASGMTTWFASTQFGQYMVKQLKGRTNWSYSYQNGGRATECESIEAGKAAAWKHWCENIQRCFTPHPMDHTLIEWPADKTDTTG
;
A
#
# COMPACT_ATOMS: atom_id res chain seq x y z
N MET A 1 6.33 -5.28 -39.15
CA MET A 1 6.62 -4.65 -37.85
C MET A 1 5.38 -4.86 -37.00
N ALA A 2 5.44 -5.70 -35.97
CA ALA A 2 4.31 -5.89 -35.07
C ALA A 2 4.31 -4.73 -34.07
N GLU A 3 3.24 -3.95 -34.05
CA GLU A 3 2.96 -3.01 -32.96
C GLU A 3 2.98 -3.81 -31.64
N PRO A 4 3.60 -3.30 -30.55
CA PRO A 4 3.51 -3.97 -29.26
C PRO A 4 2.08 -3.84 -28.75
N LYS A 5 1.22 -4.77 -29.17
CA LYS A 5 -0.10 -5.01 -28.61
C LYS A 5 0.08 -5.33 -27.13
N ASP A 6 -0.72 -4.67 -26.31
CA ASP A 6 -0.97 -5.05 -24.92
C ASP A 6 0.25 -4.94 -23.99
N ARG A 7 0.77 -3.73 -23.82
CA ARG A 7 1.33 -3.35 -22.51
C ARG A 7 0.17 -3.17 -21.53
N THR A 8 -0.49 -4.26 -21.15
CA THR A 8 -1.34 -4.27 -19.95
C THR A 8 -0.43 -3.86 -18.80
N SER A 9 -0.78 -2.79 -18.11
CA SER A 9 -0.01 -2.39 -16.94
C SER A 9 -0.17 -3.51 -15.91
N ILE A 10 0.90 -3.90 -15.23
CA ILE A 10 0.86 -4.93 -14.18
C ILE A 10 -0.22 -4.59 -13.12
N THR A 11 -0.52 -3.31 -12.97
CA THR A 11 -1.56 -2.77 -12.10
C THR A 11 -2.99 -3.10 -12.52
N ASP A 12 -3.25 -3.40 -13.79
CA ASP A 12 -4.59 -3.67 -14.33
C ASP A 12 -5.15 -5.02 -13.87
N HIS A 13 -4.27 -5.90 -13.40
CA HIS A 13 -4.61 -7.21 -12.83
C HIS A 13 -4.59 -7.21 -11.29
N LEU A 14 -4.29 -6.09 -10.65
CA LEU A 14 -4.27 -6.02 -9.20
C LEU A 14 -5.69 -5.99 -8.63
N ALA A 15 -5.96 -6.93 -7.74
CA ALA A 15 -7.17 -6.87 -6.93
C ALA A 15 -7.15 -5.59 -6.06
N PRO A 16 -8.29 -4.90 -5.90
CA PRO A 16 -8.40 -3.73 -5.03
C PRO A 16 -8.06 -4.08 -3.57
N LEU A 17 -7.52 -3.10 -2.84
CA LEU A 17 -7.26 -3.26 -1.41
C LEU A 17 -8.57 -3.58 -0.66
N LYS A 18 -8.57 -4.69 0.07
CA LYS A 18 -9.69 -5.09 0.93
C LYS A 18 -9.58 -4.38 2.28
N TRP A 19 -10.51 -3.45 2.52
CA TRP A 19 -10.53 -2.65 3.74
C TRP A 19 -11.32 -3.30 4.87
N HIS A 20 -10.80 -3.15 6.09
CA HIS A 20 -11.40 -3.55 7.36
C HIS A 20 -11.58 -2.32 8.25
N GLY A 21 -12.64 -2.31 9.07
CA GLY A 21 -12.98 -1.22 9.98
C GLY A 21 -14.38 -0.61 9.72
N PRO A 22 -14.72 0.51 10.39
CA PRO A 22 -13.87 1.25 11.32
C PRO A 22 -13.53 0.46 12.58
N MET A 23 -12.31 0.61 13.06
CA MET A 23 -11.90 0.25 14.41
C MET A 23 -11.67 1.51 15.22
N GLU A 24 -12.32 1.58 16.38
CA GLU A 24 -12.22 2.69 17.32
C GLU A 24 -11.31 2.27 18.48
N ALA A 25 -10.15 2.89 18.61
CA ALA A 25 -9.22 2.60 19.71
C ALA A 25 -8.48 3.88 20.13
N SER A 26 -8.36 4.09 21.45
CA SER A 26 -7.55 5.19 22.02
C SER A 26 -7.86 6.58 21.45
N GLY A 27 -9.14 6.86 21.14
CA GLY A 27 -9.53 8.14 20.54
C GLY A 27 -9.12 8.27 19.07
N MET A 28 -9.03 7.17 18.34
CA MET A 28 -8.69 7.15 16.92
C MET A 28 -9.60 6.18 16.17
N THR A 29 -10.20 6.66 15.09
CA THR A 29 -10.91 5.81 14.13
C THR A 29 -9.94 5.37 13.05
N THR A 30 -9.89 4.07 12.76
CA THR A 30 -8.95 3.49 11.80
C THR A 30 -9.64 2.51 10.84
N TRP A 31 -9.34 2.64 9.55
CA TRP A 31 -9.51 1.59 8.55
C TRP A 31 -8.14 1.06 8.17
N PHE A 32 -8.05 -0.23 7.89
CA PHE A 32 -6.81 -0.80 7.34
C PHE A 32 -7.09 -1.82 6.25
N ALA A 33 -6.13 -1.98 5.36
CA ALA A 33 -6.08 -3.06 4.39
C ALA A 33 -4.73 -3.76 4.52
N SER A 34 -4.74 -5.07 4.70
CA SER A 34 -3.52 -5.88 4.79
C SER A 34 -3.27 -6.55 3.45
N THR A 35 -2.03 -6.46 2.98
CA THR A 35 -1.51 -7.17 1.81
C THR A 35 -0.33 -8.02 2.26
N GLN A 36 0.12 -8.95 1.40
CA GLN A 36 1.35 -9.71 1.66
C GLN A 36 2.61 -8.84 1.79
N PHE A 37 2.56 -7.58 1.31
CA PHE A 37 3.72 -6.67 1.34
C PHE A 37 3.69 -5.70 2.53
N GLY A 38 2.54 -5.56 3.19
CA GLY A 38 2.38 -4.63 4.29
C GLY A 38 0.95 -4.20 4.52
N GLN A 39 0.78 -3.28 5.46
CA GLN A 39 -0.52 -2.79 5.90
C GLN A 39 -0.70 -1.32 5.51
N TYR A 40 -1.83 -1.02 4.89
CA TYR A 40 -2.28 0.33 4.58
C TYR A 40 -3.29 0.75 5.63
N MET A 41 -3.19 1.96 6.16
CA MET A 41 -4.08 2.46 7.20
C MET A 41 -4.58 3.85 6.85
N VAL A 42 -5.85 4.12 7.13
CA VAL A 42 -6.46 5.44 7.07
C VAL A 42 -7.03 5.75 8.45
N LYS A 43 -6.55 6.82 9.08
CA LYS A 43 -6.76 7.12 10.50
C LYS A 43 -7.29 8.54 10.67
N GLN A 44 -8.20 8.72 11.63
CA GLN A 44 -8.62 10.02 12.13
C GLN A 44 -8.52 10.02 13.65
N LEU A 45 -7.84 11.02 14.20
CA LEU A 45 -7.83 11.27 15.64
C LEU A 45 -9.13 11.98 16.04
N LYS A 46 -9.75 11.52 17.12
CA LYS A 46 -10.97 12.11 17.68
C LYS A 46 -10.73 13.58 18.02
N GLY A 47 -11.61 14.44 17.53
CA GLY A 47 -11.49 15.90 17.68
C GLY A 47 -10.64 16.58 16.60
N ARG A 48 -10.09 15.84 15.62
CA ARG A 48 -9.50 16.42 14.41
C ARG A 48 -10.41 16.24 13.22
N THR A 49 -10.43 17.23 12.34
CA THR A 49 -11.18 17.20 11.06
C THR A 49 -10.42 16.45 9.98
N ASN A 50 -9.09 16.38 10.08
CA ASN A 50 -8.25 15.82 9.03
C ASN A 50 -8.08 14.31 9.19
N TRP A 51 -8.01 13.65 8.05
CA TRP A 51 -7.65 12.24 7.94
C TRP A 51 -6.16 12.09 7.68
N SER A 52 -5.64 10.90 7.90
CA SER A 52 -4.25 10.57 7.57
C SER A 52 -4.15 9.17 7.00
N TYR A 53 -3.30 9.02 6.00
CA TYR A 53 -2.93 7.74 5.41
C TYR A 53 -1.51 7.36 5.82
N SER A 54 -1.28 6.09 6.16
CA SER A 54 0.07 5.56 6.43
C SER A 54 0.25 4.16 5.84
N TYR A 55 1.45 3.86 5.35
CA TYR A 55 1.92 2.52 5.02
C TYR A 55 2.79 1.98 6.17
N GLN A 56 2.43 0.81 6.69
CA GLN A 56 2.92 0.19 7.94
C GLN A 56 2.62 1.01 9.20
N ASN A 57 2.52 0.31 10.34
CA ASN A 57 2.24 0.96 11.62
C ASN A 57 3.49 1.72 12.10
N GLY A 58 3.43 3.06 12.11
CA GLY A 58 4.58 3.93 12.42
C GLY A 58 5.28 4.53 11.20
N GLY A 59 4.82 4.22 9.98
CA GLY A 59 5.29 4.89 8.77
C GLY A 59 4.89 6.37 8.73
N ARG A 60 5.57 7.15 7.89
CA ARG A 60 5.27 8.58 7.70
C ARG A 60 3.82 8.74 7.24
N ALA A 61 3.01 9.40 8.06
CA ALA A 61 1.61 9.65 7.74
C ALA A 61 1.49 10.86 6.81
N THR A 62 0.64 10.73 5.78
CA THR A 62 0.28 11.82 4.87
C THR A 62 -1.14 12.26 5.19
N GLU A 63 -1.35 13.55 5.43
CA GLU A 63 -2.70 14.09 5.66
C GLU A 63 -3.56 13.96 4.40
N CYS A 64 -4.85 13.68 4.60
CA CYS A 64 -5.84 13.64 3.54
C CYS A 64 -7.16 14.24 3.99
N GLU A 65 -7.95 14.69 3.03
CA GLU A 65 -9.19 15.45 3.29
C GLU A 65 -10.37 14.54 3.68
N SER A 66 -10.30 13.25 3.32
CA SER A 66 -11.35 12.27 3.59
C SER A 66 -10.81 10.85 3.71
N ILE A 67 -11.69 9.92 4.11
CA ILE A 67 -11.42 8.48 4.11
C ILE A 67 -11.13 8.02 2.68
N GLU A 68 -11.95 8.44 1.72
CA GLU A 68 -11.88 8.07 0.31
C GLU A 68 -10.57 8.54 -0.31
N ALA A 69 -10.16 9.77 -0.02
CA ALA A 69 -8.86 10.30 -0.44
C ALA A 69 -7.70 9.48 0.14
N GLY A 70 -7.78 9.10 1.42
CA GLY A 70 -6.80 8.23 2.05
C GLY A 70 -6.73 6.84 1.42
N LYS A 71 -7.89 6.24 1.10
CA LYS A 71 -7.97 4.93 0.42
C LYS A 71 -7.43 5.01 -1.01
N ALA A 72 -7.68 6.10 -1.73
CA ALA A 72 -7.14 6.33 -3.06
C ALA A 72 -5.61 6.50 -3.04
N ALA A 73 -5.08 7.25 -2.08
CA ALA A 73 -3.63 7.37 -1.87
C ALA A 73 -2.98 6.01 -1.54
N ALA A 74 -3.63 5.22 -0.68
CA ALA A 74 -3.20 3.86 -0.37
C ALA A 74 -3.18 2.95 -1.61
N TRP A 75 -4.21 3.03 -2.45
CA TRP A 75 -4.27 2.29 -3.71
C TRP A 75 -3.13 2.67 -4.65
N LYS A 76 -2.87 3.96 -4.82
CA LYS A 76 -1.75 4.44 -5.65
C LYS A 76 -0.41 3.90 -5.14
N HIS A 77 -0.16 4.00 -3.84
CA HIS A 77 1.07 3.47 -3.24
C HIS A 77 1.18 1.94 -3.40
N TRP A 78 0.06 1.22 -3.29
CA TRP A 78 0.03 -0.21 -3.55
C TRP A 78 0.45 -0.58 -4.98
N CYS A 79 -0.13 0.08 -5.97
CA CYS A 79 0.25 -0.09 -7.37
C CYS A 79 1.73 0.22 -7.61
N GLU A 80 2.24 1.32 -7.04
CA GLU A 80 3.66 1.69 -7.14
C GLU A 80 4.59 0.66 -6.49
N ASN A 81 4.21 0.14 -5.32
CA ASN A 81 5.02 -0.86 -4.60
C ASN A 81 5.09 -2.18 -5.37
N ILE A 82 3.95 -2.65 -5.91
CA ILE A 82 3.92 -3.81 -6.80
C ILE A 82 4.78 -3.58 -8.03
N GLN A 83 4.62 -2.43 -8.70
CA GLN A 83 5.37 -2.13 -9.92
C GLN A 83 6.89 -2.22 -9.67
N ARG A 84 7.36 -1.76 -8.51
CA ARG A 84 8.78 -1.87 -8.11
C ARG A 84 9.24 -3.32 -7.97
N CYS A 85 8.40 -4.23 -7.48
CA CYS A 85 8.74 -5.65 -7.39
C CYS A 85 8.91 -6.33 -8.76
N PHE A 86 8.26 -5.81 -9.80
CA PHE A 86 8.31 -6.39 -11.14
C PHE A 86 9.15 -5.58 -12.15
N THR A 87 9.73 -4.45 -11.73
CA THR A 87 10.59 -3.63 -12.58
C THR A 87 12.05 -4.04 -12.35
N PRO A 88 12.76 -4.58 -13.36
CA PRO A 88 14.17 -4.91 -13.25
C PRO A 88 14.99 -3.68 -12.91
N HIS A 89 16.01 -3.84 -12.07
CA HIS A 89 16.92 -2.76 -11.73
C HIS A 89 17.68 -2.30 -13.00
N PRO A 90 17.79 -0.98 -13.24
CA PRO A 90 18.21 -0.45 -14.54
C PRO A 90 19.69 -0.69 -14.88
N MET A 91 20.54 -1.07 -13.92
CA MET A 91 21.98 -1.24 -14.14
C MET A 91 22.41 -2.69 -14.38
N ASP A 92 21.79 -3.64 -13.69
CA ASP A 92 22.20 -5.05 -13.64
C ASP A 92 21.07 -5.99 -14.07
N HIS A 93 19.90 -5.45 -14.43
CA HIS A 93 18.71 -6.18 -14.85
C HIS A 93 18.22 -7.21 -13.82
N THR A 94 18.69 -7.13 -12.57
CA THR A 94 18.21 -7.96 -11.49
C THR A 94 16.76 -7.57 -11.18
N LEU A 95 15.86 -8.55 -11.17
CA LEU A 95 14.57 -8.32 -10.52
C LEU A 95 14.85 -8.21 -9.03
N ILE A 96 14.19 -7.28 -8.34
CA ILE A 96 14.20 -7.27 -6.89
C ILE A 96 13.47 -8.54 -6.46
N GLU A 97 14.21 -9.62 -6.25
CA GLU A 97 13.68 -10.83 -5.64
C GLU A 97 13.27 -10.47 -4.23
N TRP A 98 12.00 -10.76 -3.92
CA TRP A 98 11.47 -10.53 -2.60
C TRP A 98 12.32 -11.32 -1.60
N PRO A 99 12.66 -10.76 -0.43
CA PRO A 99 13.24 -11.55 0.64
C PRO A 99 12.23 -12.64 1.00
N ALA A 100 12.49 -13.88 0.57
CA ALA A 100 11.79 -15.04 1.07
C ALA A 100 11.95 -15.00 2.59
N ASP A 101 10.84 -14.78 3.29
CA ASP A 101 10.70 -14.88 4.75
C ASP A 101 11.98 -14.64 5.56
N LYS A 102 12.14 -13.43 6.10
CA LYS A 102 12.69 -13.31 7.45
C LYS A 102 11.55 -13.19 8.44
N THR A 103 10.71 -14.23 8.50
CA THR A 103 10.23 -14.70 9.80
C THR A 103 11.46 -15.18 10.56
N ASP A 104 12.12 -14.25 11.24
CA ASP A 104 13.07 -14.58 12.28
C ASP A 104 12.27 -15.13 13.47
N THR A 105 11.86 -16.39 13.36
CA THR A 105 11.59 -17.24 14.52
C THR A 105 12.91 -17.83 14.98
N THR A 106 13.74 -17.03 15.65
CA THR A 106 14.84 -17.49 16.51
C THR A 106 15.15 -16.37 17.51
N GLY A 107 14.95 -16.49 18.82
CA GLY A 107 14.50 -17.58 19.68
C GLY A 107 14.27 -17.07 21.10
#